data_AF-A0A0W8C0A1-F1
#
_entry.id   AF-A0A0W8C0A1-F1
#
_cell.length_a   1.000
_cell.length_b   1.000
_cell.length_c   1.000
_cell.angle_alpha   90.00
_cell.angle_beta   90.00
_cell.angle_gamma   90.00
#
_symmetry.space_group_name_H-M   'P 1'
#
loop_
_entity.id
_entity.type
_entity.pdbx_description
1 polymer ?
#
loop_
_entity_poly.entity_id
_entity_poly.type
_entity_poly.pdbx_seq_one_letter_code
_entity_poly.pdbx_strand_id
1 'polypeptide(L)'
;MDIYRGFVYTEMGDSLTDLPEARWNACEQPLFILGFFLRPEYVVKARNLPPTVITELDDVCQFAQYYYRRFVNEDDSGLRGEMFDWIQGSYTTSRSAAFSSDAVSTFLEYAKNTKTNRKLPVLALTILSIAVNRATCERLFGELALIRTSK
;
A
#
# COMPACT_ATOMS: atom_id res chain seq x y z
N MET A 1 -10.16 3.97 18.36
CA MET A 1 -10.21 5.35 18.91
C MET A 1 -9.71 5.42 20.34
N ASP A 2 -9.80 4.36 21.15
CA ASP A 2 -9.36 4.39 22.55
C ASP A 2 -7.84 4.35 22.75
N ILE A 3 -7.10 3.67 21.87
CA ILE A 3 -5.63 3.60 21.96
C ILE A 3 -5.00 4.98 21.75
N TYR A 4 -5.37 5.68 20.68
CA TYR A 4 -4.88 7.04 20.41
C TYR A 4 -5.18 8.02 21.56
N ARG A 5 -6.40 7.98 22.12
CA ARG A 5 -6.76 8.78 23.29
C ARG A 5 -5.90 8.40 24.50
N GLY A 6 -5.73 7.11 24.78
CA GLY A 6 -4.87 6.63 25.86
C GLY A 6 -3.42 7.07 25.72
N PHE A 7 -2.90 7.24 24.49
CA PHE A 7 -1.55 7.76 24.24
C PHE A 7 -1.44 9.27 24.43
N VAL A 8 -2.38 10.04 23.86
CA VAL A 8 -2.36 11.52 23.92
C VAL A 8 -2.49 12.06 25.34
N TYR A 9 -3.18 11.36 26.23
CA TYR A 9 -3.38 11.80 27.62
C TYR A 9 -2.25 11.39 28.59
N THR A 10 -1.15 10.81 28.11
CA THR A 10 0.02 10.50 28.96
C THR A 10 1.04 11.64 28.95
N GLU A 11 1.80 11.81 30.03
CA GLU A 11 2.89 12.80 30.12
C GLU A 11 3.99 12.59 29.05
N MET A 12 3.99 11.43 28.37
CA MET A 12 4.90 11.09 27.27
C MET A 12 4.27 11.24 25.88
N GLY A 13 3.02 11.71 25.78
CA GLY A 13 2.27 11.80 24.52
C GLY A 13 3.03 12.54 23.43
N ASP A 14 3.56 13.72 23.74
CA ASP A 14 4.30 14.56 22.78
C ASP A 14 5.64 13.92 22.37
N SER A 15 6.37 13.30 23.31
CA SER A 15 7.64 12.63 23.01
C SER A 15 7.45 11.31 22.23
N LEU A 16 6.29 10.67 22.34
CA LEU A 16 5.96 9.42 21.67
C LEU A 16 5.37 9.64 20.29
N THR A 17 4.82 10.81 19.96
CA THR A 17 4.43 11.17 18.58
C THR A 17 5.63 11.49 17.70
N ASP A 18 6.71 12.01 18.28
CA ASP A 18 7.96 12.30 17.55
C ASP A 18 8.59 11.04 16.94
N LEU A 19 8.51 9.90 17.63
CA LEU A 19 9.10 8.64 17.16
C LEU A 19 8.44 8.05 15.89
N PRO A 20 7.10 7.87 15.82
CA PRO A 20 6.43 7.45 14.60
C PRO A 20 6.53 8.50 13.50
N GLU A 21 6.55 9.81 13.80
CA GLU A 21 6.79 10.85 12.80
C GLU A 21 8.20 10.79 12.21
N ALA A 22 9.23 10.64 13.06
CA ALA A 22 10.60 10.44 12.60
C ALA A 22 10.73 9.18 11.74
N ARG A 23 10.08 8.07 12.15
CA ARG A 23 10.07 6.83 11.36
C ARG A 23 9.27 6.97 10.07
N TRP A 24 8.18 7.73 10.07
CA TRP A 24 7.39 8.05 8.89
C TRP A 24 8.21 8.86 7.89
N ASN A 25 8.95 9.88 8.35
CA ASN A 25 9.84 10.70 7.54
C ASN A 25 11.05 9.92 7.00
N ALA A 26 11.48 8.87 7.69
CA ALA A 26 12.54 7.97 7.22
C ALA A 26 12.05 6.89 6.24
N CYS A 27 10.73 6.71 6.09
CA CYS A 27 10.14 5.72 5.20
C CYS A 27 9.82 6.31 3.83
N GLU A 28 9.74 5.44 2.81
CA GLU A 28 9.29 5.82 1.47
C GLU A 28 7.76 6.02 1.49
N GLN A 29 7.31 7.15 2.04
CA GLN A 29 5.90 7.48 2.25
C GLN A 29 5.03 7.31 1.00
N PRO A 30 5.47 7.74 -0.21
CA PRO A 30 4.68 7.55 -1.43
C PRO A 30 4.37 6.08 -1.72
N LEU A 31 5.31 5.17 -1.47
CA LEU A 31 5.12 3.74 -1.66
C LEU A 31 4.10 3.17 -0.68
N PHE A 32 4.16 3.58 0.59
CA PHE A 32 3.21 3.17 1.62
C PHE A 32 1.79 3.67 1.32
N ILE A 33 1.65 4.96 0.96
CA ILE A 33 0.36 5.52 0.59
C ILE A 33 -0.19 4.82 -0.65
N LEU A 34 0.64 4.63 -1.68
CA LEU A 34 0.21 3.92 -2.88
C LEU A 34 -0.27 2.49 -2.56
N GLY A 35 0.44 1.74 -1.71
CA GLY A 35 0.00 0.42 -1.25
C GLY A 35 -1.31 0.45 -0.44
N PHE A 36 -1.61 1.54 0.25
CA PHE A 36 -2.89 1.74 0.91
C PHE A 36 -4.02 1.99 -0.09
N PHE A 37 -3.79 2.84 -1.10
CA PHE A 37 -4.74 3.13 -2.18
C PHE A 37 -5.02 1.93 -3.08
N LEU A 38 -4.02 1.07 -3.33
CA LEU A 38 -4.15 -0.11 -4.18
C LEU A 38 -4.90 -1.28 -3.52
N ARG A 39 -5.19 -1.21 -2.22
CA ARG A 39 -5.97 -2.26 -1.54
C ARG A 39 -7.48 -2.06 -1.76
N PRO A 40 -8.18 -3.05 -2.34
CA PRO A 40 -9.61 -2.92 -2.64
C PRO A 40 -10.46 -2.57 -1.42
N GLU A 41 -10.14 -3.14 -0.26
CA GLU A 41 -10.86 -2.93 1.00
C GLU A 41 -10.60 -1.54 1.61
N TYR A 42 -9.49 -0.91 1.23
CA TYR A 42 -9.04 0.34 1.82
C TYR A 42 -9.20 1.53 0.89
N VAL A 43 -9.42 1.35 -0.41
CA VAL A 43 -9.59 2.45 -1.37
C VAL A 43 -10.68 3.45 -0.94
N VAL A 44 -11.78 2.97 -0.35
CA VAL A 44 -12.86 3.81 0.18
C VAL A 44 -12.42 4.64 1.40
N LYS A 45 -11.52 4.11 2.23
CA LYS A 45 -10.93 4.85 3.35
C LYS A 45 -9.84 5.81 2.84
N ALA A 46 -9.06 5.38 1.86
CA ALA A 46 -7.97 6.15 1.25
C ALA A 46 -8.48 7.43 0.58
N ARG A 47 -9.59 7.35 -0.18
CA ARG A 47 -10.21 8.54 -0.80
C ARG A 47 -10.76 9.56 0.21
N ASN A 48 -10.98 9.15 1.45
CA ASN A 48 -11.50 10.02 2.51
C ASN A 48 -10.36 10.62 3.37
N LEU A 49 -9.10 10.33 3.05
CA LEU A 49 -7.96 10.95 3.73
C LEU A 49 -7.94 12.45 3.47
N PRO A 50 -7.46 13.27 4.43
CA PRO A 50 -7.22 14.68 4.18
C PRO A 50 -6.28 14.87 2.97
N PRO A 51 -6.53 15.87 2.11
CA PRO A 51 -5.63 16.17 1.00
C PRO A 51 -4.30 16.69 1.54
N THR A 52 -3.22 16.08 1.06
CA THR A 52 -1.83 16.44 1.34
C THR A 52 -1.00 16.11 0.10
N VAL A 53 0.26 16.56 0.06
CA VAL A 53 1.22 16.30 -1.03
C VAL A 53 1.52 14.81 -1.30
N ILE A 54 0.99 13.89 -0.47
CA ILE A 54 1.14 12.44 -0.67
C ILE A 54 -0.21 11.70 -0.77
N THR A 55 -1.34 12.36 -0.50
CA THR A 55 -2.69 11.74 -0.52
C THR A 55 -3.61 12.36 -1.55
N GLU A 56 -3.24 13.48 -2.15
CA GLU A 56 -4.00 14.08 -3.25
C GLU A 56 -4.04 13.15 -4.47
N LEU A 57 -5.15 13.26 -5.21
CA LEU A 57 -5.44 12.37 -6.33
C LEU A 57 -4.35 12.42 -7.41
N ASP A 58 -3.85 13.62 -7.75
CA ASP A 58 -2.82 13.75 -8.78
C ASP A 58 -1.49 13.15 -8.32
N ASP A 59 -1.10 13.41 -7.05
CA ASP A 59 0.10 12.85 -6.44
C ASP A 59 0.05 11.32 -6.42
N VAL A 60 -1.07 10.72 -5.99
CA VAL A 60 -1.24 9.27 -5.96
C VAL A 60 -1.16 8.67 -7.38
N CYS A 61 -1.75 9.34 -8.38
CA CYS A 61 -1.63 8.94 -9.78
C CYS A 61 -0.18 9.05 -10.30
N GLN A 62 0.54 10.09 -9.90
CA GLN A 62 1.94 10.29 -10.24
C GLN A 62 2.85 9.23 -9.60
N PHE A 63 2.61 8.88 -8.34
CA PHE A 63 3.33 7.80 -7.66
C PHE A 63 3.11 6.47 -8.36
N ALA A 64 1.87 6.17 -8.79
CA ALA A 64 1.60 4.95 -9.54
C ALA A 64 2.43 4.85 -10.82
N GLN A 65 2.52 5.92 -11.61
CA GLN A 65 3.39 5.97 -12.78
C GLN A 65 4.86 5.81 -12.44
N TYR A 66 5.34 6.55 -11.44
CA TYR A 66 6.73 6.48 -10.99
C TYR A 66 7.11 5.04 -10.60
N TYR A 67 6.30 4.39 -9.78
CA TYR A 67 6.60 3.04 -9.30
C TYR A 67 6.37 1.96 -10.37
N TYR A 68 5.46 2.18 -11.31
CA TYR A 68 5.33 1.30 -12.47
C TYR A 68 6.60 1.32 -13.32
N ARG A 69 7.11 2.52 -13.66
CA ARG A 69 8.39 2.65 -14.35
C ARG A 69 9.54 2.03 -13.57
N ARG A 70 9.57 2.24 -12.25
CA ARG A 70 10.64 1.75 -11.38
C ARG A 70 10.69 0.23 -11.26
N PHE A 71 9.54 -0.44 -11.13
CA PHE A 71 9.51 -1.88 -10.79
C PHE A 71 9.00 -2.78 -11.91
N VAL A 72 8.14 -2.28 -12.79
CA VAL A 72 7.63 -3.02 -13.95
C VAL A 72 8.45 -2.70 -15.20
N ASN A 73 8.88 -1.44 -15.34
CA ASN A 73 9.72 -0.97 -16.45
C ASN A 73 9.11 -1.23 -17.84
N GLU A 74 7.80 -1.03 -17.95
CA GLU A 74 7.02 -1.08 -19.20
C GLU A 74 6.37 0.28 -19.48
N ASP A 75 5.69 0.40 -20.63
CA ASP A 75 4.92 1.60 -20.99
C ASP A 75 3.84 1.90 -19.94
N ASP A 76 3.91 3.07 -19.32
CA ASP A 76 2.99 3.52 -18.27
C ASP A 76 1.81 4.37 -18.80
N SER A 77 1.66 4.47 -20.13
CA SER A 77 0.54 5.21 -20.74
C SER A 77 -0.82 4.72 -20.23
N GLY A 78 -1.75 5.64 -19.96
CA GLY A 78 -3.09 5.31 -19.48
C GLY A 78 -3.17 4.89 -18.00
N LEU A 79 -2.05 4.65 -17.30
CA LEU A 79 -2.05 4.19 -15.91
C LEU A 79 -2.68 5.21 -14.94
N ARG A 80 -2.52 6.53 -15.18
CA ARG A 80 -3.24 7.56 -14.41
C ARG A 80 -4.75 7.39 -14.52
N GLY A 81 -5.26 7.09 -15.72
CA GLY A 81 -6.67 6.83 -15.95
C GLY A 81 -7.15 5.57 -15.23
N GLU A 82 -6.35 4.50 -15.25
CA GLU A 82 -6.65 3.29 -14.49
C GLU A 82 -6.70 3.54 -12.98
N MET A 83 -5.75 4.30 -12.44
CA MET A 83 -5.75 4.71 -11.03
C MET A 83 -6.96 5.56 -10.68
N PHE A 84 -7.34 6.50 -11.54
CA PHE A 84 -8.54 7.31 -11.36
C PHE A 84 -9.80 6.43 -11.30
N ASP A 85 -9.98 5.55 -12.29
CA ASP A 85 -11.09 4.59 -12.32
C ASP A 85 -11.14 3.73 -11.05
N TRP A 86 -9.96 3.34 -10.55
CA TRP A 86 -9.83 2.52 -9.35
C TRP A 86 -10.29 3.27 -8.09
N ILE A 87 -9.81 4.49 -7.91
CA ILE A 87 -10.15 5.34 -6.76
C ILE A 87 -11.64 5.70 -6.76
N GLN A 88 -12.22 5.93 -7.95
CA GLN A 88 -13.65 6.18 -8.11
C GLN A 88 -14.51 4.92 -7.95
N GLY A 89 -13.91 3.73 -8.00
CA GLY A 89 -14.60 2.44 -7.94
C GLY A 89 -15.28 2.04 -9.24
N SER A 90 -14.98 2.70 -10.37
CA SER A 90 -15.43 2.35 -11.72
C SER A 90 -14.52 1.33 -12.41
N TYR A 91 -13.36 1.01 -11.82
CA TYR A 91 -12.38 0.12 -12.44
C TYR A 91 -12.89 -1.30 -12.65
N THR A 92 -13.74 -1.87 -11.79
CA THR A 92 -14.32 -3.21 -12.00
C THR A 92 -15.66 -3.35 -11.30
N THR A 93 -16.53 -4.20 -11.83
CA THR A 93 -17.81 -4.55 -11.21
C THR A 93 -17.66 -5.66 -10.15
N SER A 94 -16.57 -6.42 -10.19
CA SER A 94 -16.28 -7.49 -9.24
C SER A 94 -15.89 -6.91 -7.87
N ARG A 95 -16.47 -7.45 -6.80
CA ARG A 95 -16.16 -7.04 -5.42
C ARG A 95 -15.05 -7.93 -4.86
N SER A 96 -14.08 -7.36 -4.17
CA SER A 96 -13.05 -8.14 -3.47
C SER A 96 -13.65 -9.11 -2.45
N ALA A 97 -14.75 -8.74 -1.80
CA ALA A 97 -15.49 -9.59 -0.87
C ALA A 97 -16.11 -10.87 -1.49
N ALA A 98 -16.17 -10.96 -2.83
CA ALA A 98 -16.55 -12.20 -3.51
C ALA A 98 -15.41 -13.24 -3.52
N PHE A 99 -14.20 -12.80 -3.17
CA PHE A 99 -13.01 -13.62 -2.97
C PHE A 99 -12.82 -13.77 -1.45
N SER A 100 -12.17 -14.84 -1.00
CA SER A 100 -11.90 -15.03 0.43
C SER A 100 -11.15 -13.82 1.02
N SER A 101 -11.44 -13.47 2.28
CA SER A 101 -10.92 -12.26 2.94
C SER A 101 -9.39 -12.16 2.98
N ASP A 102 -8.67 -13.28 2.82
CA ASP A 102 -7.20 -13.32 2.81
C ASP A 102 -6.58 -13.22 1.41
N ALA A 103 -7.39 -13.09 0.36
CA ALA A 103 -6.96 -13.30 -1.01
C ALA A 103 -6.99 -12.03 -1.88
N VAL A 104 -6.50 -10.91 -1.34
CA VAL A 104 -6.29 -9.66 -2.13
C VAL A 104 -5.47 -9.95 -3.39
N SER A 105 -4.47 -10.84 -3.30
CA SER A 105 -3.70 -11.33 -4.45
C SER A 105 -4.58 -12.00 -5.49
N THR A 106 -5.49 -12.90 -5.09
CA THR A 106 -6.41 -13.59 -6.01
C THR A 106 -7.36 -12.64 -6.72
N PHE A 107 -7.88 -11.62 -6.03
CA PHE A 107 -8.68 -10.58 -6.68
C PHE A 107 -7.87 -9.81 -7.74
N LEU A 108 -6.63 -9.45 -7.43
CA LEU A 108 -5.75 -8.72 -8.35
C LEU A 108 -5.30 -9.59 -9.53
N GLU A 109 -5.03 -10.88 -9.30
CA GLU A 109 -4.76 -11.86 -10.35
C GLU A 109 -5.98 -12.05 -11.26
N TYR A 110 -7.19 -12.14 -10.69
CA TYR A 110 -8.42 -12.16 -11.46
C TYR A 110 -8.55 -10.90 -12.32
N ALA A 111 -8.31 -9.71 -11.77
CA ALA A 111 -8.38 -8.45 -12.51
C ALA A 111 -7.32 -8.38 -13.63
N LYS A 112 -6.11 -8.90 -13.39
CA LYS A 112 -5.04 -9.03 -14.37
C LYS A 112 -5.45 -9.93 -15.54
N ASN A 113 -6.07 -11.08 -15.25
CA ASN A 113 -6.41 -12.08 -16.25
C ASN A 113 -7.68 -11.75 -17.05
N THR A 114 -8.61 -10.98 -16.46
CA THR A 114 -9.89 -10.62 -17.12
C THR A 114 -9.80 -9.33 -17.94
N LYS A 115 -8.85 -8.44 -17.64
CA LYS A 115 -8.66 -7.19 -18.35
C LYS A 115 -7.31 -7.16 -19.07
N THR A 116 -7.26 -7.78 -20.24
CA THR A 116 -6.10 -7.69 -21.14
C THR A 116 -5.78 -6.22 -21.41
N ASN A 117 -4.50 -5.84 -21.32
CA ASN A 117 -3.96 -4.47 -21.44
C ASN A 117 -4.15 -3.52 -20.25
N ARG A 118 -4.63 -3.98 -19.08
CA ARG A 118 -4.62 -3.15 -17.87
C ARG A 118 -3.34 -3.35 -17.07
N LYS A 119 -2.75 -2.24 -16.64
CA LYS A 119 -1.43 -2.16 -16.00
C LYS A 119 -1.53 -2.09 -14.48
N LEU A 120 -2.64 -1.56 -13.97
CA LEU A 120 -2.89 -1.37 -12.55
C LEU A 120 -2.84 -2.67 -11.73
N PRO A 121 -3.39 -3.82 -12.16
CA PRO A 121 -3.31 -5.05 -11.38
C PRO A 121 -1.87 -5.55 -11.24
N VAL A 122 -1.04 -5.35 -12.28
CA VAL A 122 0.38 -5.68 -12.26
C VAL A 122 1.10 -4.79 -11.25
N LEU A 123 0.84 -3.48 -11.27
CA LEU A 123 1.37 -2.55 -10.26
C LEU A 123 0.96 -2.97 -8.85
N ALA A 124 -0.33 -3.24 -8.63
CA ALA A 124 -0.88 -3.60 -7.33
C ALA A 124 -0.22 -4.84 -6.74
N LEU A 125 -0.06 -5.91 -7.53
CA LEU A 125 0.64 -7.13 -7.11
C LEU A 125 2.09 -6.83 -6.73
N THR A 126 2.80 -6.05 -7.55
CA THR A 126 4.20 -5.67 -7.30
C THR A 126 4.35 -4.88 -6.01
N ILE A 127 3.59 -3.80 -5.82
CA ILE A 127 3.70 -2.92 -4.64
C ILE A 127 3.30 -3.64 -3.36
N LEU A 128 2.23 -4.44 -3.39
CA LEU A 128 1.78 -5.17 -2.21
C LEU A 128 2.76 -6.28 -1.81
N SER A 129 3.47 -6.90 -2.75
CA SER A 129 4.54 -7.86 -2.44
C SER A 129 5.75 -7.21 -1.74
N ILE A 130 6.07 -5.96 -2.09
CA ILE A 130 7.17 -5.20 -1.47
C ILE A 130 6.79 -4.79 -0.05
N ALA A 131 5.58 -4.25 0.13
CA ALA A 131 5.10 -3.72 1.42
C ALA A 131 4.99 -4.79 2.52
N VAL A 132 4.77 -6.07 2.17
CA VAL A 132 4.70 -7.20 3.10
C VAL A 132 6.08 -7.71 3.54
N ASN A 133 7.14 -7.41 2.77
CA ASN A 133 8.42 -8.10 2.92
C ASN A 133 9.30 -7.60 4.10
N ARG A 134 9.15 -6.34 4.55
CA ARG A 134 10.05 -5.78 5.57
C ARG A 134 9.91 -6.46 6.94
N ALA A 135 8.68 -6.76 7.37
CA ALA A 135 8.42 -7.47 8.63
C ALA A 135 8.68 -8.99 8.52
N THR A 136 8.44 -9.57 7.33
CA THR A 136 8.66 -11.00 7.07
C THR A 136 10.15 -11.35 7.15
N CYS A 137 11.01 -10.52 6.55
CA CYS A 137 12.46 -10.68 6.64
C CYS A 137 12.97 -10.49 8.08
N GLU A 138 12.46 -9.52 8.85
CA GLU A 138 12.87 -9.33 10.25
C GLU A 138 12.54 -10.55 11.13
N ARG A 139 11.38 -11.18 10.92
CA ARG A 139 11.03 -12.44 11.60
C ARG A 139 11.94 -13.59 11.17
N LEU A 140 12.19 -13.72 9.87
CA LEU A 140 13.09 -14.75 9.32
C LEU A 140 14.53 -14.57 9.83
N PHE A 141 15.01 -13.33 9.95
CA PHE A 141 16.32 -13.02 10.51
C PHE A 141 16.39 -13.31 12.02
N GLY A 142 15.31 -13.08 12.76
CA GLY A 142 15.21 -13.52 14.16
C GLY A 142 15.29 -15.04 14.33
N GLU A 143 14.62 -15.79 13.45
CA GLU A 143 14.69 -17.26 13.44
C GLU A 143 16.07 -17.77 12.98
N LEU A 144 16.68 -17.14 11.97
CA LEU A 144 18.04 -17.48 11.49
C LEU A 144 19.13 -17.06 12.48
N ALA A 145 18.90 -16.05 13.33
CA ALA A 145 19.83 -15.67 14.38
C ALA A 145 20.05 -16.82 15.38
N LEU A 146 19.02 -17.61 15.69
CA LEU A 146 19.13 -18.81 16.55
C LEU A 146 20.14 -19.84 16.02
N ILE A 147 20.28 -19.95 14.69
CA ILE A 147 21.22 -20.87 14.03
C ILE A 147 22.64 -20.28 13.99
N ARG A 148 22.79 -18.95 13.93
CA ARG A 148 24.09 -18.27 13.87
C ARG A 148 24.70 -17.93 15.23
N THR A 149 23.91 -17.90 16.30
CA THR A 149 24.39 -17.59 17.67
C THR A 149 24.37 -18.78 18.62
N SER A 150 24.01 -19.99 18.17
CA SER A 150 24.25 -21.19 18.95
C SER A 150 25.76 -21.44 19.05
N LYS A 151 26.31 -21.27 20.26
CA LYS A 151 27.67 -21.71 20.60
C LYS A 151 27.78 -23.23 20.54
#